data_AF-A0A7Z7IGF3-F1
#
_entry.id   AF-A0A7Z7IGF3-F1
#
_cell.length_a   1.000
_cell.length_b   1.000
_cell.length_c   1.000
_cell.angle_alpha   90.00
_cell.angle_beta   90.00
_cell.angle_gamma   90.00
#
_symmetry.space_group_name_H-M   'P 1'
#
loop_
_entity.id
_entity.type
_entity.pdbx_description
1 polymer ?
#
loop_
_entity_poly.entity_id
_entity_poly.type
_entity_poly.pdbx_seq_one_letter_code
_entity_poly.pdbx_strand_id
1 'polypeptide(L)'
;MRGGTYYGDGGAGGAGGDRGALSGIGGAGGNGGSAGWVGNGGAGGDGGTGANGGSGGDGGRLSGDGGTGGKGGAPSPSIPFLGLPL
;
A
#
# COMPACT_ATOMS: atom_id res chain seq x y z
N MET A 1 3.83 -4.14 -17.79
CA MET A 1 4.70 -5.29 -18.15
C MET A 1 4.33 -6.42 -17.21
N ARG A 2 3.84 -7.56 -17.70
CA ARG A 2 3.53 -8.73 -16.86
C ARG A 2 4.82 -9.55 -16.77
N GLY A 3 5.42 -9.64 -15.58
CA GLY A 3 6.51 -10.58 -15.33
C GLY A 3 6.08 -11.97 -15.81
N GLY A 4 6.92 -12.59 -16.65
CA GLY A 4 6.59 -13.86 -17.29
C GLY A 4 6.29 -14.89 -16.22
N THR A 5 5.25 -15.71 -16.42
CA THR A 5 4.79 -16.74 -15.49
C THR A 5 5.90 -17.59 -14.87
N TYR A 6 7.02 -17.76 -15.57
CA TYR A 6 8.18 -18.53 -15.11
C TYR A 6 9.17 -17.76 -14.23
N TYR A 7 9.47 -16.50 -14.56
CA TYR A 7 10.45 -15.68 -13.86
C TYR A 7 9.99 -14.23 -13.79
N GLY A 8 10.02 -13.65 -12.59
CA GLY A 8 9.80 -12.24 -12.37
C GLY A 8 9.20 -11.96 -11.00
N ASP A 9 9.63 -10.84 -10.44
CA ASP A 9 9.11 -10.34 -9.18
C ASP A 9 7.70 -9.74 -9.37
N GLY A 10 6.96 -9.75 -8.27
CA GLY A 10 5.70 -9.03 -8.15
C GLY A 10 5.91 -7.51 -8.21
N GLY A 11 4.97 -6.80 -8.83
CA GLY A 11 5.01 -5.34 -8.88
C GLY A 11 4.72 -4.71 -7.51
N ALA A 12 5.31 -3.55 -7.22
CA ALA A 12 4.98 -2.80 -6.01
C ALA A 12 3.53 -2.29 -6.05
N GLY A 13 2.87 -2.28 -4.88
CA GLY A 13 1.57 -1.69 -4.70
C GLY A 13 1.60 -0.16 -4.78
N GLY A 14 0.54 0.45 -5.31
CA GLY A 14 0.44 1.91 -5.40
C GLY A 14 0.26 2.58 -4.04
N ALA A 15 0.75 3.81 -3.87
CA ALA A 15 0.49 4.59 -2.66
C ALA A 15 -0.99 4.98 -2.57
N GLY A 16 -1.55 4.97 -1.35
CA GLY A 16 -2.97 5.24 -1.12
C GLY A 16 -3.38 6.69 -1.39
N GLY A 17 -2.42 7.62 -1.46
CA GLY A 17 -2.65 9.03 -1.73
C GLY A 17 -3.35 9.75 -0.57
N ASP A 18 -3.05 11.03 -0.41
CA ASP A 18 -3.73 11.86 0.58
C ASP A 18 -5.02 12.43 0.00
N ARG A 19 -6.12 12.37 0.75
CA ARG A 19 -7.28 13.22 0.48
C ARG A 19 -7.03 14.57 1.15
N GLY A 20 -7.44 15.66 0.49
CA GLY A 20 -7.35 17.01 1.06
C GLY A 20 -8.07 17.10 2.41
N ALA A 21 -7.67 18.08 3.23
CA ALA A 21 -8.00 18.25 4.65
C ALA A 21 -9.50 18.13 5.03
N LEU A 22 -10.42 18.23 4.07
CA LEU A 22 -11.86 18.10 4.28
C LEU A 22 -12.38 16.66 4.44
N SER A 23 -11.68 15.65 3.92
CA SER A 23 -12.20 14.26 3.88
C SER A 23 -11.71 13.37 5.04
N GLY A 24 -10.80 13.86 5.88
CA GLY A 24 -10.38 13.23 7.14
C GLY A 24 -9.51 11.96 7.04
N ILE A 25 -9.57 11.20 5.94
CA ILE A 25 -8.77 9.97 5.73
C ILE A 25 -8.32 9.89 4.27
N GLY A 26 -7.04 9.56 4.04
CA GLY A 26 -6.44 9.24 2.74
C GLY A 26 -6.92 7.90 2.16
N GLY A 27 -6.38 7.48 1.01
CA GLY A 27 -6.67 6.15 0.48
C GLY A 27 -5.79 5.08 1.14
N ALA A 28 -6.26 3.83 1.12
CA ALA A 28 -5.44 2.70 1.54
C ALA A 28 -4.33 2.44 0.52
N GLY A 29 -3.17 1.98 0.99
CA GLY A 29 -2.10 1.53 0.11
C GLY A 29 -2.54 0.32 -0.71
N GLY A 30 -2.14 0.28 -1.97
CA GLY A 30 -2.39 -0.85 -2.86
C GLY A 30 -1.56 -2.07 -2.47
N ASN A 31 -2.07 -3.27 -2.75
CA ASN A 31 -1.33 -4.50 -2.49
C ASN A 31 -0.18 -4.67 -3.48
N GLY A 32 0.93 -5.25 -3.01
CA GLY A 32 1.99 -5.74 -3.87
C GLY A 32 1.48 -6.91 -4.72
N GLY A 33 1.96 -7.00 -5.95
CA GLY A 33 1.67 -8.11 -6.85
C GLY A 33 2.40 -9.38 -6.42
N SER A 34 1.83 -10.54 -6.72
CA SER A 34 2.51 -11.83 -6.50
C SER A 34 3.45 -12.17 -7.66
N ALA A 35 4.53 -12.89 -7.35
CA ALA A 35 5.40 -13.50 -8.34
C ALA A 35 4.79 -14.79 -8.95
N GLY A 36 5.37 -15.25 -10.05
CA GLY A 36 4.97 -16.48 -10.75
C GLY A 36 5.56 -17.75 -10.13
N TRP A 37 6.36 -18.49 -10.91
CA TRP A 37 7.07 -19.67 -10.43
C TRP A 37 8.34 -19.33 -9.63
N VAL A 38 9.16 -18.41 -10.14
CA VAL A 38 10.38 -17.93 -9.48
C VAL A 38 10.40 -16.40 -9.45
N GLY A 39 10.62 -15.82 -8.28
CA GLY A 39 10.67 -14.37 -8.05
C GLY A 39 10.09 -13.98 -6.70
N ASN A 40 10.40 -12.79 -6.22
CA ASN A 40 9.91 -12.28 -4.94
C ASN A 40 8.57 -11.54 -5.13
N GLY A 41 7.69 -11.62 -4.13
CA GLY A 41 6.48 -10.82 -4.11
C GLY A 41 6.78 -9.33 -4.04
N GLY A 42 5.90 -8.52 -4.61
CA GLY A 42 6.03 -7.06 -4.56
C GLY A 42 5.71 -6.50 -3.17
N ALA A 43 6.36 -5.41 -2.78
CA ALA A 43 6.00 -4.70 -1.57
C ALA A 43 4.61 -4.05 -1.68
N GLY A 44 3.85 -4.04 -0.58
CA GLY A 44 2.63 -3.26 -0.47
C GLY A 44 2.92 -1.75 -0.49
N GLY A 45 1.99 -0.97 -1.03
CA GLY A 45 2.07 0.48 -1.04
C GLY A 45 1.75 1.08 0.32
N ASP A 46 2.33 2.23 0.63
CA ASP A 46 2.03 2.95 1.87
C ASP A 46 0.61 3.56 1.82
N GLY A 47 -0.07 3.57 2.97
CA GLY A 47 -1.37 4.20 3.15
C GLY A 47 -1.26 5.72 3.20
N GLY A 48 -2.26 6.40 2.65
CA GLY A 48 -2.43 7.84 2.88
C GLY A 48 -2.81 8.14 4.32
N THR A 49 -2.80 9.42 4.69
CA THR A 49 -3.07 9.90 6.06
C THR A 49 -4.29 9.22 6.72
N GLY A 50 -4.10 8.59 7.89
CA GLY A 50 -5.14 7.91 8.65
C GLY A 50 -5.63 6.58 8.05
N ALA A 51 -5.01 6.11 6.96
CA ALA A 51 -5.35 4.86 6.30
C ALA A 51 -4.24 3.80 6.48
N ASN A 52 -4.61 2.53 6.31
CA ASN A 52 -3.67 1.42 6.38
C ASN A 52 -2.82 1.33 5.10
N GLY A 53 -1.60 0.80 5.24
CA GLY A 53 -0.81 0.35 4.10
C GLY A 53 -1.38 -0.91 3.46
N GLY A 54 -0.97 -1.17 2.22
CA GLY A 54 -1.33 -2.38 1.49
C GLY A 54 -0.54 -3.60 1.95
N SER A 55 -1.03 -4.81 1.68
CA SER A 55 -0.27 -6.03 1.95
C SER A 55 0.87 -6.21 0.94
N GLY A 56 1.93 -6.92 1.34
CA GLY A 56 2.88 -7.46 0.37
C GLY A 56 2.23 -8.53 -0.51
N GLY A 57 2.82 -8.80 -1.66
CA GLY A 57 2.42 -9.89 -2.56
C GLY A 57 3.12 -11.20 -2.22
N ASP A 58 2.65 -12.31 -2.78
CA ASP A 58 3.28 -13.62 -2.54
C ASP A 58 4.56 -13.81 -3.36
N GLY A 59 5.51 -14.55 -2.79
CA GLY A 59 6.70 -15.02 -3.52
C GLY A 59 6.38 -16.12 -4.53
N GLY A 60 7.40 -16.48 -5.31
CA GLY A 60 7.30 -17.50 -6.36
C GLY A 60 7.00 -18.88 -5.77
N ARG A 61 6.14 -19.64 -6.45
CA ARG A 61 5.67 -20.95 -5.97
C ARG A 61 6.78 -21.98 -5.77
N LEU A 62 7.88 -21.89 -6.54
CA LEU A 62 9.04 -22.76 -6.41
C LEU A 62 10.17 -22.11 -5.64
N SER A 63 10.40 -20.81 -5.85
CA SER A 63 11.45 -20.07 -5.16
C SER A 63 11.18 -18.57 -5.18
N GLY A 64 11.38 -17.92 -4.04
CA GLY A 64 11.24 -16.49 -3.85
C GLY A 64 10.45 -16.17 -2.59
N ASP A 65 10.75 -15.03 -2.00
CA ASP A 65 10.17 -14.58 -0.75
C ASP A 65 8.90 -13.77 -0.98
N GLY A 66 8.02 -13.74 0.02
CA GLY A 66 6.90 -12.80 0.02
C GLY A 66 7.37 -11.35 0.07
N GLY A 67 6.56 -10.45 -0.47
CA GLY A 67 6.76 -9.02 -0.34
C GLY A 67 6.42 -8.52 1.05
N THR A 68 7.05 -7.42 1.47
CA THR A 68 6.74 -6.75 2.73
C THR A 68 5.43 -5.95 2.62
N GLY A 69 4.69 -5.83 3.72
CA GLY A 69 3.55 -4.90 3.78
C GLY A 69 3.99 -3.43 3.71
N GLY A 70 3.07 -2.58 3.24
CA GLY A 70 3.20 -1.13 3.27
C GLY A 70 2.90 -0.55 4.65
N LYS A 71 3.42 0.64 4.92
CA LYS A 71 3.21 1.36 6.18
C LYS A 71 1.82 1.99 6.21
N GLY A 72 1.22 2.07 7.41
CA GLY A 72 0.05 2.93 7.62
C GLY A 72 0.42 4.41 7.49
N GLY A 73 -0.52 5.21 7.00
CA GLY A 73 -0.36 6.65 6.94
C GLY A 73 -0.46 7.27 8.33
N ALA A 74 0.27 8.35 8.54
CA ALA A 74 0.21 9.13 9.77
C ALA A 74 -1.23 9.59 10.05
N PRO A 75 -1.65 9.73 11.32
CA PRO A 75 -2.98 10.23 11.63
C PRO A 75 -3.18 11.65 11.07
N SER A 76 -4.40 11.95 10.61
CA SER A 76 -4.76 13.31 10.21
C SER A 76 -4.61 14.25 11.40
N PRO A 77 -3.92 15.40 11.26
CA PRO A 77 -3.94 16.40 12.31
C PRO A 77 -5.39 16.81 12.52
N SER A 78 -5.88 16.63 13.74
CA SER A 78 -7.19 17.12 14.14
C SER A 78 -7.22 18.62 13.92
N ILE A 79 -8.13 19.11 13.06
CA ILE A 79 -8.42 20.54 12.99
C ILE A 79 -9.15 20.85 14.30
N PRO A 80 -8.58 21.63 15.23
CA PRO A 80 -9.34 22.06 16.39
C PRO A 80 -10.52 22.86 15.86
N PHE A 81 -11.72 22.32 16.10
CA PHE A 81 -13.03 22.96 16.14
C PHE A 81 -13.08 24.38 15.55
N LEU A 82 -13.79 24.58 14.43
CA LEU A 82 -14.22 25.92 14.01
C LEU A 82 -14.82 26.61 15.24
N GLY A 83 -14.08 27.56 15.81
CA GLY A 83 -14.48 28.37 16.95
C GLY A 83 -15.61 29.33 16.56
N LEU A 84 -16.76 28.78 16.16
CA LEU A 84 -18.02 29.50 16.05
C LEU A 84 -18.64 29.54 17.45
N PRO A 85 -18.70 30.71 18.10
CA PRO A 85 -19.51 30.86 19.29
C PRO A 85 -20.98 30.63 18.92
N LEU A 86 -21.70 29.87 19.76
CA LEU A 86 -23.15 29.73 19.73
C LEU A 86 -23.83 31.06 20.13
#